data_AF-A0A378KQ10-F1
#
_entry.id   AF-A0A378KQ10-F1
#
_cell.length_a   1.000
_cell.length_b   1.000
_cell.length_c   1.000
_cell.angle_alpha   90.00
_cell.angle_beta   90.00
_cell.angle_gamma   90.00
#
_symmetry.space_group_name_H-M   'P 1'
#
loop_
_entity.id
_entity.type
_entity.pdbx_description
1 polymer ?
#
loop_
_entity_poly.entity_id
_entity_poly.type
_entity_poly.pdbx_seq_one_letter_code
_entity_poly.pdbx_strand_id
1 'polypeptide(L)'
;MTKVVIYTDFDGTVTSRVGIKAVFSPFYQSLLIGYEAGKTQDYKRAPMKSVEEIQKLFVEKFGVYNDQFDVTQPDADMLMAPSAVQFFHELLKNDQVSINIVTRNRAEYIKAIFKYQGFSDVEIDKLNIMQSGYKLQDVDRDLKARIRQDQRPSTLYILDDDGVNDYPAMIAAAKVNFYAEDQIKGFNKEPGQFDWDCYLQEVRLDILKPDSPTIDLNIENDDSLNTEPSSFVSVTQPTHVDLPLPGTLSIGSSALNLNSEQPQSDPQHGEIDVPNSVLNGQKSMGHNDEDEGTPLIPVLPVNTETQHSSSLPSNSRPAKIMGTSVGIGFTLGFIVGFALVASGVFAPFGLGLFGAMALGAVLGAHTATITGVFGLIIDIARQPVPTEGSKLNSEPSVNNGSSITTLSILGGKSPVPQSDLPVPHFPGVLEVDNPSKGNTTENQSAHQVDETFNPQ
;
A
#
# COMPACT_ATOMS: atom_id res chain seq x y z
N MET A 1 -18.46 -23.02 -9.02
CA MET A 1 -18.81 -21.74 -8.37
C MET A 1 -17.69 -21.37 -7.42
N THR A 2 -17.25 -20.11 -7.41
CA THR A 2 -16.23 -19.65 -6.47
C THR A 2 -16.79 -19.68 -5.05
N LYS A 3 -16.15 -20.44 -4.17
CA LYS A 3 -16.51 -20.53 -2.75
C LYS A 3 -15.68 -19.57 -1.90
N VAL A 4 -14.39 -19.47 -2.20
CA VAL A 4 -13.43 -18.66 -1.44
C VAL A 4 -12.91 -17.53 -2.32
N VAL A 5 -12.93 -16.31 -1.79
CA VAL A 5 -12.29 -15.16 -2.43
C VAL A 5 -11.21 -14.61 -1.50
N ILE A 6 -10.01 -14.45 -2.03
CA ILE A 6 -8.86 -13.88 -1.32
C ILE A 6 -8.63 -12.46 -1.86
N TYR A 7 -8.55 -11.49 -0.96
CA TYR A 7 -8.04 -10.14 -1.20
C TYR A 7 -6.74 -10.00 -0.41
N THR A 8 -5.63 -9.80 -1.11
CA THR A 8 -4.32 -9.66 -0.47
C THR A 8 -3.62 -8.41 -0.99
N ASP A 9 -2.98 -7.65 -0.11
CA ASP A 9 -1.94 -6.73 -0.54
C ASP A 9 -0.74 -7.51 -1.11
N PHE A 10 0.16 -6.82 -1.81
CA PHE A 10 1.35 -7.41 -2.40
C PHE A 10 2.63 -7.08 -1.63
N ASP A 11 2.98 -5.80 -1.47
CA ASP A 11 4.30 -5.39 -1.00
C ASP A 11 4.32 -5.18 0.52
N GLY A 12 4.89 -6.13 1.24
CA GLY A 12 4.84 -6.19 2.70
C GLY A 12 3.89 -7.27 3.21
N THR A 13 3.03 -7.80 2.33
CA THR A 13 2.16 -8.93 2.61
C THR A 13 2.66 -10.20 1.90
N VAL A 14 2.52 -10.26 0.58
CA VAL A 14 2.95 -11.40 -0.26
C VAL A 14 4.47 -11.44 -0.38
N THR A 15 5.10 -10.28 -0.56
CA THR A 15 6.54 -10.09 -0.35
C THR A 15 6.78 -9.61 1.07
N SER A 16 8.03 -9.71 1.56
CA SER A 16 8.40 -9.25 2.90
C SER A 16 8.89 -7.80 2.94
N ARG A 17 8.88 -7.08 1.81
CA ARG A 17 9.34 -5.69 1.72
C ARG A 17 8.16 -4.75 1.50
N VAL A 18 7.95 -3.84 2.45
CA VAL A 18 6.94 -2.78 2.35
C VAL A 18 7.05 -1.98 1.05
N GLY A 19 5.91 -1.63 0.47
CA GLY A 19 5.82 -1.02 -0.87
C GLY A 19 6.73 0.19 -1.10
N ILE A 20 6.80 1.14 -0.15
CA ILE A 20 7.65 2.34 -0.33
C ILE A 20 9.15 2.00 -0.41
N LYS A 21 9.61 0.95 0.28
CA LYS A 21 11.00 0.50 0.22
C LYS A 21 11.26 -0.29 -1.05
N ALA A 22 10.25 -1.00 -1.57
CA ALA A 22 10.37 -1.77 -2.80
C ALA A 22 10.45 -0.85 -4.04
N VAL A 23 9.47 0.04 -4.24
CA VAL A 23 9.32 0.80 -5.50
C VAL A 23 10.40 1.85 -5.73
N PHE A 24 11.04 2.35 -4.67
CA PHE A 24 12.15 3.29 -4.74
C PHE A 24 13.53 2.62 -4.60
N SER A 25 13.58 1.29 -4.52
CA SER A 25 14.85 0.57 -4.52
C SER A 25 15.58 0.71 -5.87
N PRO A 26 16.93 0.68 -5.88
CA PRO A 26 17.69 0.68 -7.13
C PRO A 26 17.29 -0.44 -8.08
N PHE A 27 16.98 -1.62 -7.55
CA PHE A 27 16.56 -2.77 -8.35
C PHE A 27 15.22 -2.52 -9.05
N TYR A 28 14.18 -2.08 -8.32
CA TYR A 28 12.88 -1.76 -8.94
C TYR A 28 13.05 -0.69 -10.02
N GLN A 29 13.79 0.37 -9.72
CA GLN A 29 14.04 1.47 -10.66
C GLN A 29 14.76 0.98 -11.92
N SER A 30 15.63 -0.03 -11.82
CA SER A 30 16.32 -0.65 -12.96
C SER A 30 15.38 -1.38 -13.93
N LEU A 31 14.17 -1.72 -13.49
CA LEU A 31 13.15 -2.35 -14.33
C LEU A 31 12.43 -1.35 -15.25
N LEU A 32 12.63 -0.05 -15.02
CA LEU A 32 12.01 1.03 -15.79
C LEU A 32 12.88 1.38 -17.01
N ILE A 33 12.23 1.75 -18.12
CA ILE A 33 12.93 2.27 -19.31
C ILE A 33 13.62 3.59 -18.92
N GLY A 34 14.82 3.82 -19.45
CA GLY A 34 15.58 5.05 -19.18
C GLY A 34 16.20 5.13 -17.78
N TYR A 35 16.27 4.00 -17.06
CA TYR A 35 16.92 3.96 -15.75
C TYR A 35 18.37 4.48 -15.80
N GLU A 36 18.68 5.38 -14.87
CA GLU A 36 20.03 5.88 -14.59
C GLU A 36 20.34 5.66 -13.10
N ALA A 37 21.54 5.13 -12.82
CA ALA A 37 21.95 4.84 -11.45
C ALA A 37 21.93 6.10 -10.57
N GLY A 38 21.28 6.00 -9.41
CA GLY A 38 21.13 7.11 -8.46
C GLY A 38 19.97 8.08 -8.75
N LYS A 39 19.24 7.91 -9.86
CA LYS A 39 18.02 8.69 -10.15
C LYS A 39 16.77 7.85 -9.91
N THR A 40 15.72 8.49 -9.39
CA THR A 40 14.39 7.90 -9.25
C THR A 40 13.46 8.42 -10.32
N GLN A 41 12.64 7.53 -10.85
CA GLN A 41 11.55 7.82 -11.79
C GLN A 41 10.21 7.58 -11.08
N ASP A 42 9.13 8.13 -11.64
CA ASP A 42 7.78 7.81 -11.19
C ASP A 42 7.50 6.33 -11.45
N TYR A 43 7.52 5.52 -10.39
CA TYR A 43 7.41 4.06 -10.46
C TYR A 43 6.08 3.60 -11.08
N LYS A 44 5.02 4.40 -10.94
CA LYS A 44 3.67 4.05 -11.40
C LYS A 44 3.46 4.43 -12.86
N ARG A 45 4.12 5.50 -13.33
CA ARG A 45 3.89 6.06 -14.68
C ARG A 45 4.99 5.77 -15.69
N ALA A 46 6.24 5.66 -15.25
CA ALA A 46 7.34 5.33 -16.16
C ALA A 46 7.11 3.94 -16.78
N PRO A 47 7.30 3.76 -18.09
CA PRO A 47 7.11 2.46 -18.71
C PRO A 47 8.15 1.45 -18.20
N MET A 48 7.71 0.21 -17.93
CA MET A 48 8.63 -0.88 -17.60
C MET A 48 9.29 -1.42 -18.87
N LYS A 49 10.46 -2.04 -18.70
CA LYS A 49 11.15 -2.82 -19.74
C LYS A 49 10.29 -4.01 -20.21
N SER A 50 10.73 -4.67 -21.28
CA SER A 50 10.06 -5.90 -21.75
C SER A 50 10.12 -7.01 -20.69
N VAL A 51 9.21 -7.98 -20.78
CA VAL A 51 9.15 -9.10 -19.83
C VAL A 51 10.48 -9.86 -19.82
N GLU A 52 11.06 -10.11 -20.99
CA GLU A 52 12.32 -10.82 -21.17
C GLU A 52 13.49 -10.08 -20.50
N GLU A 53 13.58 -8.76 -20.68
CA GLU A 53 14.59 -7.93 -20.03
C GLU A 53 14.42 -7.91 -18.52
N ILE A 54 13.18 -7.80 -18.04
CA ILE A 54 12.88 -7.84 -16.60
C ILE A 54 13.32 -9.19 -16.01
N GLN A 55 12.95 -10.32 -16.62
CA GLN A 55 13.35 -11.64 -16.14
C GLN A 55 14.88 -11.79 -16.11
N LYS A 56 15.59 -11.27 -17.12
CA LYS A 56 17.05 -11.25 -17.12
C LYS A 56 17.61 -10.46 -15.92
N LEU A 57 17.04 -9.30 -15.60
CA LEU A 57 17.46 -8.49 -14.45
C LEU A 57 17.19 -9.19 -13.12
N PHE A 58 16.07 -9.90 -12.98
CA PHE A 58 15.81 -10.73 -11.79
C PHE A 58 16.86 -11.83 -11.64
N VAL A 59 17.18 -12.56 -12.71
CA VAL A 59 18.23 -13.60 -12.68
C VAL A 59 19.61 -13.02 -12.39
N GLU A 60 19.93 -11.85 -12.95
CA GLU A 60 21.20 -11.16 -12.66
C GLU A 60 21.30 -10.72 -11.19
N LYS A 61 20.19 -10.27 -10.59
CA LYS A 61 20.14 -9.77 -9.21
C LYS A 61 20.11 -10.89 -8.17
N PHE A 62 19.32 -11.93 -8.41
CA PHE A 62 18.98 -12.95 -7.41
C PHE A 62 19.47 -14.35 -7.78
N GLY A 63 20.01 -14.55 -8.99
CA GLY A 63 20.33 -15.87 -9.52
C GLY A 63 19.11 -16.59 -10.10
N VAL A 64 19.32 -17.82 -10.54
CA VAL A 64 18.24 -18.68 -11.05
C VAL A 64 17.37 -19.16 -9.89
N TYR A 65 16.05 -18.99 -9.99
CA TYR A 65 15.12 -19.51 -8.99
C TYR A 65 14.92 -21.01 -9.19
N ASN A 66 15.51 -21.82 -8.30
CA ASN A 66 15.45 -23.28 -8.32
C ASN A 66 15.53 -23.84 -6.89
N ASP A 67 15.60 -25.16 -6.73
CA ASP A 67 15.64 -25.83 -5.42
C ASP A 67 16.85 -25.45 -4.53
N GLN A 68 17.88 -24.82 -5.10
CA GLN A 68 19.07 -24.34 -4.40
C GLN A 68 19.10 -22.82 -4.22
N PHE A 69 17.97 -22.13 -4.46
CA PHE A 69 17.87 -20.69 -4.31
C PHE A 69 18.16 -20.24 -2.87
N ASP A 70 19.08 -19.29 -2.71
CA ASP A 70 19.40 -18.71 -1.40
C ASP A 70 18.37 -17.66 -0.99
N VAL A 71 17.46 -18.04 -0.10
CA VAL A 71 16.42 -17.15 0.46
C VAL A 71 16.98 -16.12 1.46
N THR A 72 18.25 -16.23 1.84
CA THR A 72 18.90 -15.32 2.79
C THR A 72 19.75 -14.24 2.12
N GLN A 73 19.88 -14.29 0.79
CA GLN A 73 20.66 -13.32 0.05
C GLN A 73 20.10 -11.90 0.19
N PRO A 74 20.94 -10.85 0.02
CA PRO A 74 20.49 -9.48 0.10
C PRO A 74 19.32 -9.18 -0.84
N ASP A 75 18.34 -8.42 -0.35
CA ASP A 75 17.10 -8.07 -1.06
C ASP A 75 16.14 -9.24 -1.35
N ALA A 76 16.36 -10.44 -0.81
CA ALA A 76 15.42 -11.56 -0.97
C ALA A 76 14.01 -11.26 -0.41
N ASP A 77 13.89 -10.30 0.52
CA ASP A 77 12.60 -9.78 1.03
C ASP A 77 11.76 -9.06 -0.05
N MET A 78 12.33 -8.73 -1.22
CA MET A 78 11.58 -8.25 -2.39
C MET A 78 10.77 -9.36 -3.09
N LEU A 79 11.10 -10.62 -2.83
CA LEU A 79 10.44 -11.78 -3.43
C LEU A 79 9.38 -12.35 -2.49
N MET A 80 8.57 -13.27 -2.99
CA MET A 80 7.65 -14.05 -2.17
C MET A 80 8.44 -15.06 -1.33
N ALA A 81 8.04 -15.22 -0.05
CA ALA A 81 8.56 -16.29 0.78
C ALA A 81 8.19 -17.68 0.19
N PRO A 82 8.99 -18.74 0.41
CA PRO A 82 8.69 -20.07 -0.14
C PRO A 82 7.29 -20.60 0.21
N SER A 83 6.80 -20.36 1.42
CA SER A 83 5.45 -20.75 1.85
C SER A 83 4.35 -19.97 1.10
N ALA A 84 4.59 -18.69 0.79
CA ALA A 84 3.69 -17.91 -0.07
C ALA A 84 3.67 -18.48 -1.50
N VAL A 85 4.84 -18.81 -2.06
CA VAL A 85 4.94 -19.45 -3.40
C VAL A 85 4.12 -20.74 -3.45
N GLN A 86 4.24 -21.60 -2.44
CA GLN A 86 3.45 -22.82 -2.32
C GLN A 86 1.94 -22.51 -2.21
N PHE A 87 1.55 -21.55 -1.37
CA PHE A 87 0.17 -21.11 -1.23
C PHE A 87 -0.46 -20.73 -2.58
N PHE A 88 0.20 -19.88 -3.37
CA PHE A 88 -0.33 -19.46 -4.66
C PHE A 88 -0.35 -20.60 -5.70
N HIS A 89 0.69 -21.44 -5.79
CA HIS A 89 0.69 -22.57 -6.73
C HIS A 89 -0.43 -23.56 -6.47
N GLU A 90 -0.75 -23.81 -5.19
CA GLU A 90 -1.84 -24.71 -4.82
C GLU A 90 -3.21 -24.11 -5.13
N LEU A 91 -3.42 -22.84 -4.78
CA LEU A 91 -4.74 -22.22 -4.90
C LEU A 91 -5.07 -21.76 -6.33
N LEU A 92 -4.09 -21.37 -7.15
CA LEU A 92 -4.32 -21.01 -8.56
C LEU A 92 -4.77 -22.21 -9.42
N LYS A 93 -4.54 -23.44 -8.96
CA LYS A 93 -5.06 -24.64 -9.62
C LYS A 93 -6.53 -24.92 -9.29
N ASN A 94 -7.10 -24.24 -8.30
CA ASN A 94 -8.45 -24.51 -7.80
C ASN A 94 -9.46 -23.45 -8.27
N ASP A 95 -10.38 -23.84 -9.15
CA ASP A 95 -11.39 -22.92 -9.71
C ASP A 95 -12.51 -22.52 -8.72
N GLN A 96 -12.52 -23.10 -7.51
CA GLN A 96 -13.39 -22.66 -6.41
C GLN A 96 -12.76 -21.51 -5.61
N VAL A 97 -11.52 -21.11 -5.92
CA VAL A 97 -10.80 -20.01 -5.30
C VAL A 97 -10.57 -18.90 -6.31
N SER A 98 -10.85 -17.66 -5.92
CA SER A 98 -10.47 -16.47 -6.69
C SER A 98 -9.47 -15.66 -5.89
N ILE A 99 -8.33 -15.35 -6.50
CA ILE A 99 -7.26 -14.58 -5.85
C ILE A 99 -7.21 -13.17 -6.46
N ASN A 100 -7.37 -12.17 -5.61
CA ASN A 100 -7.35 -10.76 -5.99
C ASN A 100 -6.21 -10.06 -5.24
N ILE A 101 -5.24 -9.54 -5.99
CA ILE A 101 -4.16 -8.74 -5.43
C ILE A 101 -4.59 -7.27 -5.47
N VAL A 102 -4.80 -6.66 -4.31
CA VAL A 102 -5.28 -5.28 -4.18
C VAL A 102 -4.10 -4.40 -3.77
N THR A 103 -3.58 -3.58 -4.68
CA THR A 103 -2.25 -2.99 -4.52
C THR A 103 -2.17 -1.53 -5.01
N ARG A 104 -1.17 -0.80 -4.53
CA ARG A 104 -0.71 0.47 -5.12
C ARG A 104 0.42 0.26 -6.14
N ASN A 105 1.07 -0.91 -6.15
CA ASN A 105 2.06 -1.29 -7.14
C ASN A 105 1.38 -1.61 -8.47
N ARG A 106 2.15 -2.07 -9.45
CA ARG A 106 1.71 -2.28 -10.82
C ARG A 106 1.70 -3.73 -11.24
N ALA A 107 0.74 -4.09 -12.08
CA ALA A 107 0.51 -5.46 -12.53
C ALA A 107 1.73 -6.05 -13.24
N GLU A 108 2.46 -5.26 -14.02
CA GLU A 108 3.65 -5.71 -14.75
C GLU A 108 4.76 -6.21 -13.80
N TYR A 109 4.98 -5.50 -12.69
CA TYR A 109 5.96 -5.89 -11.67
C TYR A 109 5.52 -7.15 -10.91
N ILE A 110 4.25 -7.20 -10.50
CA ILE A 110 3.68 -8.36 -9.80
C ILE A 110 3.81 -9.60 -10.69
N LYS A 111 3.34 -9.54 -11.94
CA LYS A 111 3.45 -10.65 -12.89
C LYS A 111 4.91 -11.05 -13.13
N ALA A 112 5.84 -10.11 -13.14
CA ALA A 112 7.26 -10.41 -13.28
C ALA A 112 7.84 -11.20 -12.09
N ILE A 113 7.43 -10.89 -10.85
CA ILE A 113 7.82 -11.67 -9.67
C ILE A 113 7.26 -13.08 -9.74
N PHE A 114 5.96 -13.23 -10.05
CA PHE A 114 5.36 -14.55 -10.23
C PHE A 114 6.09 -15.35 -11.33
N LYS A 115 6.36 -14.73 -12.47
CA LYS A 115 7.09 -15.39 -13.57
C LYS A 115 8.49 -15.83 -13.15
N TYR A 116 9.21 -14.97 -12.43
CA TYR A 116 10.56 -15.27 -11.94
C TYR A 116 10.56 -16.45 -10.95
N GLN A 117 9.55 -16.53 -10.08
CA GLN A 117 9.42 -17.58 -9.07
C GLN A 117 8.74 -18.87 -9.59
N GLY A 118 8.69 -19.06 -10.91
CA GLY A 118 8.32 -20.33 -11.53
C GLY A 118 6.83 -20.51 -11.86
N PHE A 119 6.01 -19.46 -11.75
CA PHE A 119 4.60 -19.54 -12.13
C PHE A 119 4.44 -19.56 -13.66
N SER A 120 3.57 -20.43 -14.14
CA SER A 120 3.18 -20.51 -15.55
C SER A 120 2.32 -19.31 -15.97
N ASP A 121 2.26 -19.01 -17.27
CA ASP A 121 1.41 -17.92 -17.77
C ASP A 121 -0.08 -18.19 -17.48
N VAL A 122 -0.49 -19.47 -17.49
CA VAL A 122 -1.85 -19.89 -17.13
C VAL A 122 -2.18 -19.58 -15.68
N GLU A 123 -1.24 -19.81 -14.75
CA GLU A 123 -1.42 -19.46 -13.34
C GLU A 123 -1.46 -17.94 -13.15
N ILE A 124 -0.56 -17.20 -13.83
CA ILE A 124 -0.48 -15.74 -13.75
C ILE A 124 -1.76 -15.09 -14.29
N ASP A 125 -2.35 -15.62 -15.36
CA ASP A 125 -3.57 -15.08 -15.95
C ASP A 125 -4.83 -15.31 -15.09
N LYS A 126 -4.77 -16.21 -14.11
CA LYS A 126 -5.85 -16.36 -13.10
C LYS A 126 -5.80 -15.30 -12.00
N LEU A 127 -4.73 -14.53 -11.88
CA LEU A 127 -4.62 -13.44 -10.90
C LEU A 127 -5.45 -12.24 -11.34
N ASN A 128 -6.33 -11.76 -10.45
CA ASN A 128 -6.98 -10.47 -10.62
C ASN A 128 -6.20 -9.37 -9.89
N ILE A 129 -5.55 -8.47 -10.63
CA ILE A 129 -4.70 -7.42 -10.04
C ILE A 129 -5.45 -6.09 -10.04
N MET A 130 -5.92 -5.68 -8.87
CA MET A 130 -6.63 -4.42 -8.62
C MET A 130 -5.63 -3.34 -8.19
N GLN A 131 -5.19 -2.53 -9.15
CA GLN A 131 -4.06 -1.61 -8.97
C GLN A 131 -4.43 -0.12 -8.94
N SER A 132 -5.68 0.21 -8.59
CA SER A 132 -6.14 1.61 -8.56
C SER A 132 -5.48 2.42 -7.44
N GLY A 133 -5.03 1.73 -6.39
CA GLY A 133 -4.53 2.31 -5.14
C GLY A 133 -5.61 2.66 -4.12
N TYR A 134 -6.88 2.47 -4.46
CA TYR A 134 -8.04 2.73 -3.61
C TYR A 134 -8.68 1.40 -3.16
N LYS A 135 -8.12 0.76 -2.14
CA LYS A 135 -8.44 -0.63 -1.78
C LYS A 135 -9.91 -0.86 -1.41
N LEU A 136 -10.53 0.06 -0.66
CA LEU A 136 -11.96 -0.04 -0.33
C LEU A 136 -12.82 -0.11 -1.60
N GLN A 137 -12.60 0.80 -2.55
CA GLN A 137 -13.37 0.91 -3.78
C GLN A 137 -13.15 -0.28 -4.70
N ASP A 138 -11.93 -0.82 -4.74
CA ASP A 138 -11.60 -2.00 -5.53
C ASP A 138 -12.31 -3.26 -5.01
N VAL A 139 -12.22 -3.51 -3.70
CA VAL A 139 -12.90 -4.66 -3.06
C VAL A 139 -14.43 -4.50 -3.12
N ASP A 140 -14.97 -3.32 -2.81
CA ASP A 140 -16.42 -3.07 -2.86
C ASP A 140 -16.99 -3.28 -4.26
N ARG A 141 -16.29 -2.78 -5.29
CA ARG A 141 -16.70 -2.94 -6.69
C ARG A 141 -16.71 -4.40 -7.12
N ASP A 142 -15.70 -5.18 -6.74
CA ASP A 142 -15.61 -6.60 -7.05
C ASP A 142 -16.71 -7.41 -6.34
N LEU A 143 -16.90 -7.19 -5.03
CA LEU A 143 -17.96 -7.86 -4.26
C LEU A 143 -19.36 -7.56 -4.81
N LYS A 144 -19.65 -6.30 -5.14
CA LYS A 144 -20.92 -5.92 -5.78
C LYS A 144 -21.11 -6.54 -7.16
N ALA A 145 -20.03 -6.73 -7.93
CA ALA A 145 -20.11 -7.41 -9.21
C ALA A 145 -20.47 -8.89 -9.02
N ARG A 146 -19.81 -9.58 -8.08
CA ARG A 146 -20.08 -10.99 -7.75
C ARG A 146 -21.50 -11.21 -7.24
N ILE A 147 -21.98 -10.36 -6.31
CA ILE A 147 -23.35 -10.46 -5.78
C ILE A 147 -24.38 -10.30 -6.90
N ARG A 148 -24.20 -9.33 -7.81
CA ARG A 148 -25.10 -9.14 -8.97
C ARG A 148 -25.10 -10.30 -9.95
N GLN A 149 -24.04 -11.10 -9.97
CA GLN A 149 -23.90 -12.27 -10.84
C GLN A 149 -24.32 -13.57 -10.13
N ASP A 150 -24.89 -13.49 -8.92
CA ASP A 150 -25.20 -14.64 -8.06
C ASP A 150 -23.97 -15.53 -7.80
N GLN A 151 -22.81 -14.90 -7.65
CA GLN A 151 -21.51 -15.53 -7.38
C GLN A 151 -20.95 -15.09 -6.02
N ARG A 152 -21.83 -14.89 -5.03
CA ARG A 152 -21.43 -14.49 -3.69
C ARG A 152 -20.57 -15.60 -3.05
N PRO A 153 -19.29 -15.38 -2.73
CA PRO A 153 -18.47 -16.37 -2.04
C PRO A 153 -18.99 -16.65 -0.62
N SER A 154 -18.72 -17.86 -0.14
CA SER A 154 -19.03 -18.29 1.21
C SER A 154 -18.05 -17.73 2.24
N THR A 155 -16.78 -17.52 1.84
CA THR A 155 -15.72 -17.04 2.72
C THR A 155 -14.78 -16.07 2.01
N LEU A 156 -14.41 -15.01 2.72
CA LEU A 156 -13.46 -14.00 2.32
C LEU A 156 -12.18 -14.11 3.15
N TYR A 157 -11.03 -14.05 2.50
CA TYR A 157 -9.73 -13.87 3.15
C TYR A 157 -9.23 -12.47 2.82
N ILE A 158 -8.82 -11.71 3.84
CA ILE A 158 -8.34 -10.33 3.69
C ILE A 158 -6.99 -10.21 4.38
N LEU A 159 -5.92 -10.02 3.61
CA LEU A 159 -4.54 -9.98 4.09
C LEU A 159 -3.87 -8.68 3.69
N ASP A 160 -3.31 -7.94 4.65
CA ASP A 160 -2.64 -6.66 4.38
C ASP A 160 -1.76 -6.26 5.58
N ASP A 161 -0.56 -5.74 5.34
CA ASP A 161 0.38 -5.32 6.38
C ASP A 161 0.07 -3.93 6.95
N ASP A 162 -0.60 -3.04 6.21
CA ASP A 162 -1.01 -1.73 6.73
C ASP A 162 -2.29 -1.83 7.55
N GLY A 163 -2.11 -2.00 8.87
CA GLY A 163 -3.19 -2.08 9.85
C GLY A 163 -3.94 -0.76 10.09
N VAL A 164 -3.45 0.36 9.54
CA VAL A 164 -4.01 1.69 9.82
C VAL A 164 -5.01 2.10 8.75
N ASN A 165 -4.69 1.92 7.46
CA ASN A 165 -5.53 2.42 6.38
C ASN A 165 -6.04 1.31 5.49
N ASP A 166 -5.12 0.55 4.89
CA ASP A 166 -5.44 -0.36 3.79
C ASP A 166 -6.15 -1.65 4.28
N TYR A 167 -5.69 -2.28 5.37
CA TYR A 167 -6.38 -3.44 5.96
C TYR A 167 -7.80 -3.09 6.42
N PRO A 168 -8.04 -2.04 7.25
CA PRO A 168 -9.40 -1.69 7.67
C PRO A 168 -10.29 -1.28 6.49
N ALA A 169 -9.74 -0.67 5.44
CA ALA A 169 -10.48 -0.31 4.23
C ALA A 169 -11.05 -1.53 3.50
N MET A 170 -10.28 -2.62 3.36
CA MET A 170 -10.76 -3.85 2.74
C MET A 170 -11.78 -4.58 3.63
N ILE A 171 -11.57 -4.61 4.95
CA ILE A 171 -12.56 -5.14 5.90
C ILE A 171 -13.87 -4.36 5.83
N ALA A 172 -13.80 -3.03 5.77
CA ALA A 172 -14.99 -2.18 5.62
C ALA A 172 -15.75 -2.49 4.33
N ALA A 173 -15.04 -2.71 3.21
CA ALA A 173 -15.66 -3.12 1.95
C ALA A 173 -16.42 -4.45 2.06
N ALA A 174 -15.89 -5.44 2.78
CA ALA A 174 -16.61 -6.68 3.06
C ALA A 174 -17.88 -6.45 3.91
N LYS A 175 -17.77 -5.65 4.97
CA LYS A 175 -18.90 -5.36 5.88
C LYS A 175 -20.04 -4.60 5.19
N VAL A 176 -19.74 -3.61 4.34
CA VAL A 176 -20.79 -2.88 3.58
C VAL A 176 -21.48 -3.75 2.53
N ASN A 177 -20.86 -4.88 2.15
CA ASN A 177 -21.45 -5.92 1.31
C ASN A 177 -22.09 -7.05 2.14
N PHE A 178 -22.38 -6.78 3.41
CA PHE A 178 -23.15 -7.63 4.34
C PHE A 178 -22.51 -9.00 4.60
N TYR A 179 -21.19 -9.13 4.54
CA TYR A 179 -20.52 -10.35 5.01
C TYR A 179 -20.51 -10.38 6.54
N ALA A 180 -20.93 -11.51 7.11
CA ALA A 180 -20.87 -11.73 8.56
C ALA A 180 -19.42 -11.95 9.02
N GLU A 181 -19.16 -11.76 10.32
CA GLU A 181 -17.80 -11.82 10.87
C GLU A 181 -17.16 -13.21 10.71
N ASP A 182 -17.94 -14.28 10.79
CA ASP A 182 -17.48 -15.65 10.59
C ASP A 182 -17.16 -15.97 9.12
N GLN A 183 -17.69 -15.19 8.18
CA GLN A 183 -17.39 -15.27 6.75
C GLN A 183 -16.12 -14.49 6.36
N ILE A 184 -15.57 -13.66 7.26
CA ILE A 184 -14.40 -12.82 7.00
C ILE A 184 -13.20 -13.33 7.81
N LYS A 185 -12.17 -13.82 7.12
CA LYS A 185 -10.88 -14.21 7.67
C LYS A 185 -9.87 -13.09 7.42
N GLY A 186 -9.74 -12.19 8.39
CA GLY A 186 -8.86 -11.02 8.31
C GLY A 186 -7.51 -11.26 8.98
N PHE A 187 -6.42 -10.96 8.28
CA PHE A 187 -5.04 -11.09 8.77
C PHE A 187 -4.26 -9.80 8.52
N ASN A 188 -3.96 -9.07 9.60
CA ASN A 188 -3.02 -7.96 9.59
C ASN A 188 -1.77 -8.37 10.36
N LYS A 189 -0.64 -8.46 9.65
CA LYS A 189 0.65 -8.91 10.18
C LYS A 189 1.75 -8.01 9.64
N GLU A 190 2.85 -7.91 10.38
CA GLU A 190 4.03 -7.23 9.89
C GLU A 190 4.65 -8.01 8.71
N PRO A 191 5.42 -7.34 7.84
CA PRO A 191 6.09 -8.00 6.73
C PRO A 191 6.95 -9.19 7.16
N GLY A 192 6.77 -10.31 6.44
CA GLY A 192 7.43 -11.59 6.73
C GLY A 192 6.82 -12.39 7.89
N GLN A 193 5.72 -11.92 8.52
CA GLN A 193 5.04 -12.62 9.62
C GLN A 193 3.70 -13.28 9.23
N PHE A 194 3.40 -13.33 7.94
CA PHE A 194 2.22 -14.02 7.42
C PHE A 194 2.43 -15.54 7.39
N ASP A 195 1.54 -16.28 8.02
CA ASP A 195 1.60 -17.75 8.12
C ASP A 195 0.87 -18.40 6.93
N TRP A 196 1.51 -18.35 5.77
CA TRP A 196 0.95 -18.85 4.52
C TRP A 196 0.60 -20.34 4.54
N ASP A 197 1.35 -21.15 5.29
CA ASP A 197 1.08 -22.57 5.43
C ASP A 197 -0.21 -22.81 6.23
N CYS A 198 -0.41 -22.07 7.32
CA CYS A 198 -1.66 -22.10 8.07
C CYS A 198 -2.84 -21.67 7.19
N TYR A 199 -2.72 -20.55 6.48
CA TYR A 199 -3.77 -20.03 5.62
C TYR A 199 -4.14 -21.01 4.49
N LEU A 200 -3.14 -21.71 3.92
CA LEU A 200 -3.39 -22.75 2.91
C LEU A 200 -4.27 -23.87 3.47
N GLN A 201 -4.02 -24.32 4.71
CA GLN A 201 -4.84 -25.35 5.35
C GLN A 201 -6.25 -24.85 5.66
N GLU A 202 -6.39 -23.62 6.16
CA GLU A 202 -7.70 -23.02 6.43
C GLU A 202 -8.54 -22.90 5.16
N VAL A 203 -7.95 -22.42 4.05
CA VAL A 203 -8.64 -22.32 2.76
C VAL A 203 -9.10 -23.70 2.28
N ARG A 204 -8.25 -24.72 2.41
CA ARG A 204 -8.63 -26.11 2.06
C ARG A 204 -9.83 -26.59 2.86
N LEU A 205 -9.90 -26.27 4.15
CA LEU A 205 -11.05 -26.62 4.99
C LEU A 205 -12.30 -25.86 4.59
N ASP A 206 -12.19 -24.56 4.29
CA ASP A 206 -13.33 -23.72 3.90
C ASP A 206 -13.94 -24.13 2.55
N ILE A 207 -13.11 -24.59 1.61
CA ILE A 207 -13.57 -25.14 0.33
C ILE A 207 -14.46 -26.38 0.54
N LEU A 208 -14.14 -27.21 1.53
CA LEU A 208 -14.87 -28.44 1.84
C LEU A 208 -16.14 -28.21 2.66
N LYS A 209 -16.35 -27.00 3.20
CA LYS A 209 -17.56 -26.71 3.97
C LYS A 209 -18.80 -26.79 3.07
N PRO A 210 -19.89 -27.40 3.57
CA PRO A 210 -21.17 -27.35 2.88
C PRO A 210 -21.64 -25.90 2.81
N ASP A 211 -22.34 -25.55 1.74
CA ASP A 211 -22.85 -24.20 1.57
C ASP A 211 -23.87 -23.92 2.67
N SER A 212 -23.64 -22.87 3.46
CA SER A 212 -24.62 -22.42 4.45
C SER A 212 -25.91 -22.05 3.72
N PRO A 213 -27.09 -22.38 4.28
CA PRO A 213 -28.36 -22.00 3.67
C PRO A 213 -28.39 -20.49 3.48
N THR A 214 -28.49 -20.05 2.22
CA THR A 214 -28.63 -18.63 1.88
C THR A 214 -29.91 -18.13 2.53
N ILE A 215 -29.79 -17.26 3.54
CA ILE A 215 -30.93 -16.50 4.03
C ILE A 215 -31.24 -15.50 2.94
N ASP A 216 -32.27 -15.76 2.14
CA ASP A 216 -32.80 -14.79 1.19
C ASP A 216 -33.19 -13.53 1.97
N LEU A 217 -32.36 -12.50 1.89
CA LEU A 217 -32.61 -11.18 2.49
C LEU A 217 -33.68 -10.39 1.71
N ASN A 218 -34.49 -11.06 0.88
CA ASN A 218 -35.74 -10.52 0.34
C ASN A 218 -36.79 -10.43 1.46
N ILE A 219 -36.49 -9.66 2.50
CA ILE A 219 -37.53 -9.00 3.28
C ILE A 219 -37.97 -7.84 2.41
N GLU A 220 -38.85 -8.13 1.46
CA GLU A 220 -39.77 -7.11 0.96
C GLU A 220 -40.45 -6.53 2.20
N ASN A 221 -40.11 -5.29 2.53
CA ASN A 221 -40.99 -4.44 3.33
C ASN A 221 -42.27 -4.26 2.51
N ASP A 222 -43.17 -5.24 2.60
CA ASP A 222 -44.56 -5.11 2.21
C ASP A 222 -45.22 -4.18 3.24
N ASP A 223 -44.96 -2.88 3.05
CA ASP A 223 -45.52 -1.78 3.81
C ASP A 223 -46.95 -1.50 3.31
N SER A 224 -47.77 -2.55 3.18
CA SER A 224 -49.20 -2.45 2.94
C SER A 224 -49.92 -2.27 4.29
N LEU A 225 -49.73 -1.09 4.88
CA LEU A 225 -50.60 -0.53 5.92
C LEU A 225 -52.02 -0.28 5.35
N ASN A 226 -52.79 -1.34 5.16
CA ASN A 226 -54.24 -1.24 5.05
C ASN A 226 -54.81 -0.88 6.42
N THR A 227 -55.11 0.41 6.56
CA THR A 227 -55.76 1.00 7.72
C THR A 227 -57.26 0.71 7.64
N GLU A 228 -57.76 -0.29 8.39
CA GLU A 228 -59.19 -0.36 8.72
C GLU A 228 -59.46 0.29 10.08
N PRO A 229 -60.40 1.25 10.18
CA PRO A 229 -60.79 1.85 11.45
C PRO A 229 -61.78 0.92 12.17
N SER A 230 -61.30 0.11 13.10
CA SER A 230 -62.18 -0.64 14.01
C SER A 230 -62.73 0.26 15.11
N SER A 231 -64.04 0.49 15.07
CA SER A 231 -64.82 1.14 16.10
C SER A 231 -64.84 0.33 17.41
N PHE A 232 -64.16 0.83 18.44
CA PHE A 232 -64.30 0.29 19.80
C PHE A 232 -65.55 0.87 20.47
N VAL A 233 -66.57 0.03 20.59
CA VAL A 233 -67.71 0.22 21.48
C VAL A 233 -67.28 -0.15 22.90
N SER A 234 -67.46 0.79 23.81
CA SER A 234 -67.24 0.64 25.24
C SER A 234 -68.30 -0.26 25.86
N VAL A 235 -67.92 -1.42 26.38
CA VAL A 235 -68.76 -2.26 27.25
C VAL A 235 -67.97 -2.59 28.51
N THR A 236 -68.42 -2.00 29.61
CA THR A 236 -68.02 -2.30 30.97
C THR A 236 -68.68 -3.59 31.45
N GLN A 237 -67.89 -4.56 31.88
CA GLN A 237 -68.33 -5.55 32.87
C GLN A 237 -67.14 -6.07 33.70
N PRO A 238 -67.26 -6.13 35.04
CA PRO A 238 -66.18 -6.58 35.91
C PRO A 238 -66.28 -8.10 36.10
N THR A 239 -65.22 -8.83 35.75
CA THR A 239 -65.09 -10.23 36.14
C THR A 239 -63.84 -10.40 36.98
N HIS A 240 -64.08 -10.71 38.25
CA HIS A 240 -63.13 -11.08 39.27
C HIS A 240 -62.46 -12.40 38.86
N VAL A 241 -61.15 -12.40 38.66
CA VAL A 241 -60.35 -13.62 38.49
C VAL A 241 -59.13 -13.52 39.41
N ASP A 242 -59.19 -14.27 40.49
CA ASP A 242 -58.04 -14.57 41.36
C ASP A 242 -57.05 -15.46 40.60
N LEU A 243 -55.81 -14.99 40.45
CA LEU A 243 -54.68 -15.82 40.03
C LEU A 243 -53.48 -15.58 40.96
N PRO A 244 -52.77 -16.65 41.37
CA PRO A 244 -51.78 -16.61 42.44
C PRO A 244 -50.42 -16.08 41.98
N LEU A 245 -49.72 -15.43 42.92
CA LEU A 245 -48.37 -14.88 42.79
C LEU A 245 -47.35 -15.94 42.31
N PRO A 246 -46.47 -15.60 41.35
CA PRO A 246 -45.26 -16.37 41.09
C PRO A 246 -44.16 -16.00 42.10
N GLY A 247 -43.43 -17.05 42.50
CA GLY A 247 -42.40 -17.03 43.52
C GLY A 247 -41.22 -16.11 43.20
N THR A 248 -40.67 -15.59 44.28
CA THR A 248 -39.41 -14.85 44.38
C THR A 248 -38.23 -15.71 43.94
N LEU A 249 -37.64 -15.37 42.80
CA LEU A 249 -36.30 -15.81 42.40
C LEU A 249 -35.25 -14.99 43.16
N SER A 250 -34.62 -15.65 44.13
CA SER A 250 -33.41 -15.18 44.81
C SER A 250 -32.23 -15.31 43.84
N ILE A 251 -31.70 -14.18 43.37
CA ILE A 251 -30.43 -14.14 42.64
C ILE A 251 -29.34 -13.88 43.68
N GLY A 252 -28.51 -14.90 43.90
CA GLY A 252 -27.35 -14.84 44.76
C GLY A 252 -26.28 -13.90 44.19
N SER A 253 -25.92 -12.90 44.99
CA SER A 253 -24.77 -12.03 44.78
C SER A 253 -23.48 -12.85 44.83
N SER A 254 -22.86 -13.11 43.68
CA SER A 254 -21.49 -13.59 43.62
C SER A 254 -20.55 -12.41 43.72
N ALA A 255 -19.88 -12.29 44.87
CA ALA A 255 -18.75 -11.39 45.08
C ALA A 255 -17.57 -11.89 44.24
N LEU A 256 -17.20 -11.13 43.20
CA LEU A 256 -15.89 -11.26 42.56
C LEU A 256 -14.88 -10.46 43.38
N ASN A 257 -14.11 -11.20 44.15
CA ASN A 257 -12.94 -10.77 44.89
C ASN A 257 -11.77 -10.64 43.89
N LEU A 258 -11.53 -9.44 43.36
CA LEU A 258 -10.30 -9.15 42.61
C LEU A 258 -9.16 -8.96 43.61
N ASN A 259 -8.35 -9.99 43.79
CA ASN A 259 -7.05 -9.90 44.44
C ASN A 259 -6.11 -9.11 43.51
N SER A 260 -5.76 -7.92 43.96
CA SER A 260 -4.65 -7.11 43.48
C SER A 260 -3.34 -7.73 43.96
N GLU A 261 -2.64 -8.46 43.11
CA GLU A 261 -1.21 -8.76 43.32
C GLU A 261 -0.37 -7.59 42.79
N GLN A 262 0.14 -6.84 43.74
CA GLN A 262 1.12 -5.77 43.58
C GLN A 262 2.50 -6.38 43.88
N PRO A 263 3.48 -6.33 42.97
CA PRO A 263 4.87 -6.54 43.35
C PRO A 263 5.47 -5.21 43.83
N GLN A 264 5.74 -5.12 45.13
CA GLN A 264 6.71 -4.18 45.68
C GLN A 264 8.11 -4.55 45.16
N SER A 265 8.85 -3.56 44.67
CA SER A 265 10.31 -3.62 44.60
C SER A 265 10.88 -2.35 45.22
N ASP A 266 11.45 -2.49 46.41
CA ASP A 266 12.32 -1.52 47.06
C ASP A 266 13.65 -1.37 46.31
N PRO A 267 14.30 -0.19 46.34
CA PRO A 267 15.60 0.03 45.74
C PRO A 267 16.72 -0.41 46.69
N GLN A 268 17.52 -1.40 46.28
CA GLN A 268 18.82 -1.65 46.90
C GLN A 268 19.91 -0.81 46.23
N HIS A 269 20.64 -0.10 47.09
CA HIS A 269 21.92 0.53 46.84
C HIS A 269 22.94 -0.47 46.26
N GLY A 270 23.50 -0.13 45.11
CA GLY A 270 24.65 -0.81 44.50
C GLY A 270 25.71 0.22 44.14
N GLU A 271 26.73 0.28 44.99
CA GLU A 271 27.99 0.99 44.91
C GLU A 271 28.81 0.52 43.70
N ILE A 272 29.21 1.42 42.79
CA ILE A 272 30.29 1.18 41.83
C ILE A 272 31.16 2.44 41.73
N ASP A 273 32.36 2.29 42.27
CA ASP A 273 33.52 3.16 42.12
C ASP A 273 33.99 3.26 40.66
N VAL A 274 34.28 4.47 40.20
CA VAL A 274 35.23 4.71 39.09
C VAL A 274 36.12 5.91 39.44
N PRO A 275 37.45 5.81 39.27
CA PRO A 275 38.40 6.75 39.85
C PRO A 275 38.68 8.00 39.00
N ASN A 276 38.99 9.08 39.71
CA ASN A 276 39.63 10.31 39.22
C ASN A 276 41.06 10.05 38.73
N SER A 277 41.46 10.72 37.62
CA SER A 277 42.83 11.23 37.46
C SER A 277 42.99 12.14 36.22
N VAL A 278 43.27 13.43 36.50
CA VAL A 278 44.34 14.28 35.91
C VAL A 278 44.25 14.69 34.42
N LEU A 279 44.11 16.01 34.15
CA LEU A 279 45.24 16.84 33.69
C LEU A 279 44.95 18.35 33.80
N ASN A 280 45.98 19.04 34.31
CA ASN A 280 46.13 20.44 34.65
C ASN A 280 46.67 21.24 33.44
N GLY A 281 46.46 22.56 33.37
CA GLY A 281 47.16 23.39 32.36
C GLY A 281 46.67 24.83 32.17
N GLN A 282 46.89 25.70 33.16
CA GLN A 282 46.90 27.17 33.03
C GLN A 282 47.90 27.66 31.96
N LYS A 283 47.64 28.83 31.32
CA LYS A 283 48.45 30.06 31.54
C LYS A 283 47.85 31.31 30.88
N SER A 284 47.94 32.40 31.63
CA SER A 284 47.55 33.79 31.33
C SER A 284 48.80 34.68 31.24
N MET A 285 48.76 35.73 30.41
CA MET A 285 49.55 36.99 30.40
C MET A 285 49.14 37.75 29.12
N GLY A 286 48.92 39.07 29.02
CA GLY A 286 49.18 40.20 29.90
C GLY A 286 49.96 41.30 29.16
N HIS A 287 49.33 42.48 28.98
CA HIS A 287 49.89 43.85 28.90
C HIS A 287 50.46 44.51 27.59
N ASN A 288 49.88 45.69 27.31
CA ASN A 288 50.41 47.04 27.00
C ASN A 288 50.74 47.58 25.59
N ASP A 289 50.00 48.66 25.28
CA ASP A 289 50.36 50.06 24.95
C ASP A 289 51.09 50.49 23.66
N GLU A 290 50.49 51.52 23.03
CA GLU A 290 51.06 52.73 22.38
C GLU A 290 51.92 52.55 21.10
N ASP A 291 51.94 53.40 20.05
CA ASP A 291 51.32 54.67 19.64
C ASP A 291 51.68 54.89 18.14
N GLU A 292 51.18 55.99 17.55
CA GLU A 292 51.59 56.71 16.34
C GLU A 292 51.02 56.35 14.95
N GLY A 293 50.46 57.40 14.31
CA GLY A 293 50.70 57.66 12.88
C GLY A 293 49.49 58.06 12.04
N THR A 294 49.09 59.33 12.08
CA THR A 294 48.19 59.95 11.07
C THR A 294 49.00 60.32 9.81
N PRO A 295 48.41 60.40 8.59
CA PRO A 295 48.07 61.74 8.09
C PRO A 295 46.78 61.88 7.23
N LEU A 296 46.13 63.00 7.51
CA LEU A 296 45.18 63.89 6.82
C LEU A 296 44.92 63.89 5.28
N ILE A 297 43.60 64.00 4.95
CA ILE A 297 42.89 64.92 3.99
C ILE A 297 42.84 64.56 2.46
N PRO A 298 41.82 64.93 1.62
CA PRO A 298 40.46 65.50 1.82
C PRO A 298 39.28 64.80 1.07
N VAL A 299 38.07 64.97 1.64
CA VAL A 299 36.79 65.45 1.05
C VAL A 299 36.52 65.31 -0.47
N LEU A 300 35.44 64.57 -0.80
CA LEU A 300 34.51 64.88 -1.91
C LEU A 300 33.11 64.29 -1.58
N PRO A 301 32.01 65.05 -1.68
CA PRO A 301 30.67 64.56 -1.40
C PRO A 301 30.03 64.00 -2.69
N VAL A 302 29.55 62.77 -2.65
CA VAL A 302 28.70 62.21 -3.72
C VAL A 302 27.41 61.68 -3.10
N ASN A 303 26.32 62.20 -3.65
CA ASN A 303 24.92 62.01 -3.29
C ASN A 303 24.55 60.56 -2.98
N THR A 304 24.01 60.34 -1.77
CA THR A 304 23.23 59.16 -1.43
C THR A 304 21.81 59.34 -1.95
N GLU A 305 21.54 58.92 -3.19
CA GLU A 305 20.18 58.62 -3.61
C GLU A 305 19.73 57.34 -2.89
N THR A 306 18.75 57.51 -2.01
CA THR A 306 18.01 56.43 -1.37
C THR A 306 17.28 55.64 -2.45
N GLN A 307 17.87 54.55 -2.93
CA GLN A 307 17.15 53.57 -3.73
C GLN A 307 16.06 52.94 -2.86
N HIS A 308 14.82 53.35 -3.12
CA HIS A 308 13.64 52.57 -2.77
C HIS A 308 13.80 51.17 -3.33
N SER A 309 14.07 50.20 -2.45
CA SER A 309 13.84 48.80 -2.76
C SER A 309 12.36 48.64 -3.10
N SER A 310 12.10 48.35 -4.36
CA SER A 310 10.80 47.92 -4.84
C SER A 310 10.40 46.67 -4.05
N SER A 311 9.31 46.76 -3.30
CA SER A 311 8.71 45.62 -2.63
C SER A 311 8.36 44.58 -3.68
N LEU A 312 9.05 43.43 -3.60
CA LEU A 312 8.66 42.22 -4.32
C LEU A 312 7.17 41.97 -4.09
N PRO A 313 6.37 41.71 -5.15
CA PRO A 313 4.96 41.40 -4.98
C PRO A 313 4.85 40.10 -4.19
N SER A 314 4.51 40.21 -2.90
CA SER A 314 4.30 39.04 -2.05
C SER A 314 3.13 38.23 -2.64
N ASN A 315 3.45 37.06 -3.18
CA ASN A 315 2.51 36.13 -3.77
C ASN A 315 1.75 35.43 -2.62
N SER A 316 0.87 36.17 -1.94
CA SER A 316 0.10 35.75 -0.75
C SER A 316 -1.12 34.88 -1.06
N ARG A 317 -1.23 34.35 -2.29
CA ARG A 317 -2.39 33.55 -2.72
C ARG A 317 -2.53 32.19 -2.00
N PRO A 318 -1.45 31.41 -1.74
CA PRO A 318 -1.58 30.11 -1.07
C PRO A 318 -2.11 30.25 0.35
N ALA A 319 -1.62 31.25 1.09
CA ALA A 319 -2.03 31.52 2.46
C ALA A 319 -3.51 31.91 2.57
N LYS A 320 -4.10 32.55 1.54
CA LYS A 320 -5.51 32.93 1.54
C LYS A 320 -6.44 31.72 1.36
N ILE A 321 -6.10 30.78 0.49
CA ILE A 321 -6.94 29.59 0.22
C ILE A 321 -6.88 28.61 1.40
N MET A 322 -5.71 28.44 2.00
CA MET A 322 -5.56 27.64 3.21
C MET A 322 -6.34 28.27 4.38
N GLY A 323 -6.20 29.59 4.59
CA GLY A 323 -6.89 30.29 5.67
C GLY A 323 -8.42 30.22 5.59
N THR A 324 -9.00 30.35 4.39
CA THR A 324 -10.46 30.23 4.22
C THR A 324 -10.95 28.80 4.46
N SER A 325 -10.21 27.79 4.00
CA SER A 325 -10.58 26.38 4.16
C SER A 325 -10.53 25.93 5.64
N VAL A 326 -9.52 26.39 6.38
CA VAL A 326 -9.40 26.17 7.84
C VAL A 326 -10.56 26.84 8.57
N GLY A 327 -10.90 28.09 8.22
CA GLY A 327 -12.01 28.82 8.84
C GLY A 327 -13.37 28.13 8.65
N ILE A 328 -13.66 27.68 7.42
CA ILE A 328 -14.92 26.96 7.12
C ILE A 328 -14.99 25.64 7.90
N GLY A 329 -13.90 24.88 7.95
CA GLY A 329 -13.83 23.63 8.71
C GLY A 329 -14.07 23.85 10.20
N PHE A 330 -13.45 24.89 10.78
CA PHE A 330 -13.64 25.23 12.19
C PHE A 330 -15.11 25.56 12.49
N THR A 331 -15.73 26.44 11.69
CA THR A 331 -17.11 26.85 11.92
C THR A 331 -18.08 25.67 11.83
N LEU A 332 -17.92 24.77 10.84
CA LEU A 332 -18.76 23.58 10.71
C LEU A 332 -18.62 22.64 11.90
N GLY A 333 -17.39 22.30 12.31
CA GLY A 333 -17.17 21.42 13.46
C GLY A 333 -17.67 22.05 14.77
N PHE A 334 -17.54 23.36 14.91
CA PHE A 334 -18.05 24.09 16.08
C PHE A 334 -19.58 24.06 16.16
N ILE A 335 -20.27 24.31 15.05
CA ILE A 335 -21.75 24.26 15.00
C ILE A 335 -22.25 22.84 15.33
N VAL A 336 -21.62 21.81 14.76
CA VAL A 336 -21.99 20.41 15.03
C VAL A 336 -21.77 20.07 16.49
N GLY A 337 -20.62 20.43 17.07
CA GLY A 337 -20.35 20.19 18.49
C GLY A 337 -21.34 20.90 19.41
N PHE A 338 -21.69 22.14 19.09
CA PHE A 338 -22.70 22.89 19.83
C PHE A 338 -24.09 22.26 19.71
N ALA A 339 -24.50 21.88 18.51
CA ALA A 339 -25.79 21.23 18.26
C ALA A 339 -25.91 19.88 18.99
N LEU A 340 -24.84 19.09 19.06
CA LEU A 340 -24.83 17.83 19.81
C LEU A 340 -25.06 18.04 21.30
N VAL A 341 -24.45 19.06 21.91
CA VAL A 341 -24.71 19.37 23.33
C VAL A 341 -26.12 19.95 23.52
N ALA A 342 -26.55 20.86 22.63
CA ALA A 342 -27.89 21.45 22.69
C ALA A 342 -29.02 20.43 22.49
N SER A 343 -28.78 19.37 21.71
CA SER A 343 -29.73 18.27 21.50
C SER A 343 -29.94 17.37 22.72
N GLY A 344 -29.17 17.57 23.80
CA GLY A 344 -29.31 16.81 25.03
C GLY A 344 -28.67 15.41 25.00
N VAL A 345 -28.00 15.03 23.89
CA VAL A 345 -27.24 13.76 23.80
C VAL A 345 -26.20 13.65 24.92
N PHE A 346 -25.68 14.78 25.40
CA PHE A 346 -24.74 14.86 26.51
C PHE A 346 -25.34 15.32 27.85
N ALA A 347 -26.67 15.43 27.95
CA ALA A 347 -27.35 15.74 29.21
C ALA A 347 -26.96 14.82 30.39
N PRO A 348 -26.70 13.51 30.20
CA PRO A 348 -26.27 12.62 31.30
C PRO A 348 -24.93 12.99 31.92
N PHE A 349 -24.08 13.76 31.22
CA PHE A 349 -22.73 14.12 31.65
C PHE A 349 -22.65 15.51 32.30
N GLY A 350 -23.80 16.18 32.50
CA GLY A 350 -23.84 17.51 33.11
C GLY A 350 -23.14 18.60 32.30
N LEU A 351 -22.93 18.37 31.00
CA LEU A 351 -22.29 19.34 30.11
C LEU A 351 -23.26 20.47 29.80
N GLY A 352 -23.18 21.55 30.59
CA GLY A 352 -23.87 22.81 30.33
C GLY A 352 -23.23 23.60 29.17
N LEU A 353 -23.52 24.90 29.11
CA LEU A 353 -23.02 25.80 28.07
C LEU A 353 -21.48 25.75 27.89
N PHE A 354 -20.73 25.63 28.99
CA PHE A 354 -19.27 25.50 28.94
C PHE A 354 -18.82 24.18 28.27
N GLY A 355 -19.56 23.09 28.48
CA GLY A 355 -19.31 21.82 27.79
C GLY A 355 -19.60 21.91 26.29
N ALA A 356 -20.65 22.65 25.90
CA ALA A 356 -20.96 22.93 24.49
C ALA A 356 -19.84 23.72 23.81
N MET A 357 -19.31 24.75 24.47
CA MET A 357 -18.21 25.56 23.96
C MET A 357 -16.91 24.74 23.83
N ALA A 358 -16.60 23.91 24.83
CA ALA A 358 -15.41 23.05 24.82
C ALA A 358 -15.49 21.99 23.72
N LEU A 359 -16.61 21.27 23.62
CA LEU A 359 -16.81 20.25 22.59
C LEU A 359 -16.82 20.86 21.18
N GLY A 360 -17.50 22.00 21.01
CA GLY A 360 -17.49 22.76 19.75
C GLY A 360 -16.08 23.19 19.36
N ALA A 361 -15.28 23.69 20.30
CA ALA A 361 -13.90 24.11 20.01
C ALA A 361 -13.00 22.93 19.62
N VAL A 362 -13.10 21.78 20.30
CA VAL A 362 -12.32 20.58 19.98
C VAL A 362 -12.71 20.02 18.61
N LEU A 363 -14.01 19.87 18.34
CA LEU A 363 -14.48 19.38 17.05
C LEU A 363 -14.14 20.37 15.93
N GLY A 364 -14.32 21.67 16.17
CA GLY A 364 -13.91 22.72 15.25
C GLY A 364 -12.42 22.68 14.92
N ALA A 365 -11.55 22.52 15.92
CA ALA A 365 -10.11 22.40 15.70
C ALA A 365 -9.77 21.16 14.84
N HIS A 366 -10.41 20.02 15.10
CA HIS A 366 -10.21 18.80 14.32
C HIS A 366 -10.70 18.92 12.88
N THR A 367 -11.87 19.49 12.63
CA THR A 367 -12.35 19.69 11.26
C THR A 367 -11.51 20.73 10.52
N ALA A 368 -11.01 21.77 11.21
CA ALA A 368 -10.14 22.79 10.64
C ALA A 368 -8.80 22.23 10.15
N THR A 369 -8.20 21.26 10.86
CA THR A 369 -6.97 20.62 10.41
C THR A 369 -7.21 19.76 9.18
N ILE A 370 -8.28 18.96 9.15
CA ILE A 370 -8.66 18.13 8.00
C ILE A 370 -8.92 19.01 6.77
N THR A 371 -9.76 20.05 6.89
CA THR A 371 -10.05 20.94 5.76
C THR A 371 -8.84 21.77 5.33
N GLY A 372 -7.94 22.10 6.26
CA GLY A 372 -6.66 22.75 5.95
C GLY A 372 -5.77 21.89 5.06
N VAL A 373 -5.66 20.59 5.35
CA VAL A 373 -4.91 19.63 4.52
C VAL A 373 -5.54 19.50 3.13
N PHE A 374 -6.87 19.39 3.04
CA PHE A 374 -7.56 19.39 1.74
C PHE A 374 -7.34 20.69 0.95
N GLY A 375 -7.37 21.84 1.63
CA GLY A 375 -7.07 23.14 1.01
C GLY A 375 -5.66 23.19 0.42
N LEU A 376 -4.67 22.62 1.13
CA LEU A 376 -3.29 22.51 0.65
C LEU A 376 -3.19 21.60 -0.59
N ILE A 377 -3.85 20.44 -0.58
CA ILE A 377 -3.86 19.50 -1.71
C ILE A 377 -4.46 20.18 -2.96
N ILE A 378 -5.56 20.92 -2.80
CA ILE A 378 -6.21 21.66 -3.89
C ILE A 378 -5.30 22.77 -4.42
N ASP A 379 -4.59 23.48 -3.54
CA ASP A 379 -3.64 24.52 -3.96
C ASP A 379 -2.49 23.93 -4.78
N ILE A 380 -1.89 22.82 -4.32
CA ILE A 380 -0.85 22.08 -5.05
C ILE A 380 -1.37 21.61 -6.41
N ALA A 381 -2.58 21.04 -6.46
CA ALA A 381 -3.19 20.56 -7.70
C ALA A 381 -3.53 21.67 -8.70
N ARG A 382 -3.68 22.91 -8.24
CA ARG A 382 -3.98 24.09 -9.08
C ARG A 382 -2.74 24.82 -9.56
N GLN A 383 -1.54 24.47 -9.08
CA GLN A 383 -0.32 25.07 -9.61
C GLN A 383 -0.16 24.66 -11.08
N PRO A 384 -0.04 25.62 -12.01
CA PRO A 384 0.16 25.29 -13.41
C PRO A 384 1.43 24.47 -13.54
N VAL A 385 1.32 23.32 -14.21
CA VAL A 385 2.46 22.50 -14.59
C VAL A 385 3.45 23.42 -15.33
N PRO A 386 4.73 23.50 -14.91
CA PRO A 386 5.70 24.34 -15.59
C PRO A 386 5.73 23.94 -17.07
N THR A 387 5.22 24.81 -17.93
CA THR A 387 5.30 24.61 -19.37
C THR A 387 6.77 24.59 -19.72
N GLU A 388 7.28 23.43 -20.18
CA GLU A 388 8.63 23.33 -20.71
C GLU A 388 8.84 24.47 -21.72
N GLY A 389 9.83 25.31 -21.42
CA GLY A 389 10.16 26.47 -22.23
C GLY A 389 10.39 26.03 -23.67
N SER A 390 9.61 26.65 -24.56
CA SER A 390 9.84 26.73 -26.00
C SER A 390 11.34 26.74 -26.31
N LYS A 391 11.84 25.69 -26.97
CA LYS A 391 13.15 25.68 -27.61
C LYS A 391 13.16 26.76 -28.69
N LEU A 392 13.61 27.95 -28.31
CA LEU A 392 14.02 28.99 -29.24
C LEU A 392 15.25 28.46 -30.00
N ASN A 393 15.08 28.34 -31.31
CA ASN A 393 16.15 28.10 -32.27
C ASN A 393 17.22 29.18 -32.11
N SER A 394 18.40 28.77 -31.66
CA SER A 394 19.64 29.53 -31.80
C SER A 394 20.53 28.77 -32.78
N GLU A 395 20.65 29.31 -33.99
CA GLU A 395 21.73 28.95 -34.92
C GLU A 395 23.10 29.07 -34.24
N PRO A 396 24.07 28.18 -34.51
CA PRO A 396 25.47 28.50 -34.33
C PRO A 396 26.03 28.95 -35.69
N SER A 397 26.24 30.26 -35.81
CA SER A 397 27.23 30.79 -36.71
C SER A 397 28.59 30.82 -36.01
N VAL A 398 29.64 30.62 -36.82
CA VAL A 398 31.03 31.06 -36.62
C VAL A 398 32.08 30.00 -36.18
N ASN A 399 32.93 29.73 -37.18
CA ASN A 399 34.38 29.51 -37.21
C ASN A 399 35.02 28.20 -36.75
N ASN A 400 35.46 27.47 -37.79
CA ASN A 400 36.72 26.75 -37.86
C ASN A 400 37.89 27.60 -37.32
N GLY A 401 38.63 27.05 -36.35
CA GLY A 401 39.87 27.63 -35.86
C GLY A 401 40.58 26.69 -34.88
N SER A 402 41.57 25.96 -35.40
CA SER A 402 42.72 25.32 -34.74
C SER A 402 42.71 25.18 -33.21
N SER A 403 42.83 23.94 -32.71
CA SER A 403 43.75 23.54 -31.62
C SER A 403 43.67 22.03 -31.38
N ILE A 404 44.33 21.25 -32.24
CA ILE A 404 44.98 20.00 -31.81
C ILE A 404 46.34 20.45 -31.32
N THR A 405 46.67 20.20 -30.05
CA THR A 405 47.94 19.66 -29.52
C THR A 405 47.88 19.78 -28.00
N THR A 406 48.41 18.78 -27.29
CA THR A 406 48.60 18.68 -25.83
C THR A 406 47.48 17.94 -25.07
N LEU A 407 47.48 16.61 -25.15
CA LEU A 407 47.24 15.67 -24.02
C LEU A 407 47.37 14.18 -24.44
N SER A 408 48.36 13.85 -25.29
CA SER A 408 48.69 12.45 -25.66
C SER A 408 49.85 11.86 -24.83
N ILE A 409 50.16 12.45 -23.68
CA ILE A 409 51.20 11.97 -22.76
C ILE A 409 50.52 11.59 -21.45
N LEU A 410 49.90 10.42 -21.41
CA LEU A 410 49.88 9.56 -20.22
C LEU A 410 49.58 8.13 -20.70
N GLY A 411 50.64 7.32 -20.73
CA GLY A 411 50.59 5.95 -21.22
C GLY A 411 49.75 5.04 -20.34
N GLY A 412 48.71 4.45 -20.91
CA GLY A 412 48.03 3.27 -20.40
C GLY A 412 47.90 2.27 -21.54
N LYS A 413 48.73 1.23 -21.53
CA LYS A 413 48.62 0.11 -22.48
C LYS A 413 47.29 -0.60 -22.21
N SER A 414 46.37 -0.56 -23.18
CA SER A 414 45.22 -1.47 -23.19
C SER A 414 45.71 -2.91 -23.37
N PRO A 415 45.22 -3.88 -22.58
CA PRO A 415 45.56 -5.27 -22.79
C PRO A 415 44.93 -5.79 -24.08
N VAL A 416 45.74 -6.55 -24.80
CA VAL A 416 45.44 -7.27 -26.04
C VAL A 416 44.31 -8.28 -25.81
N PRO A 417 43.33 -8.40 -26.72
CA PRO A 417 42.33 -9.45 -26.64
C PRO A 417 43.00 -10.80 -26.95
N GLN A 418 43.08 -11.67 -25.95
CA GLN A 418 43.51 -13.05 -26.13
C GLN A 418 42.35 -13.90 -26.67
N SER A 419 42.65 -14.43 -27.83
CA SER A 419 42.06 -15.53 -28.60
C SER A 419 41.37 -16.66 -27.82
N ASP A 420 40.31 -17.13 -28.45
CA ASP A 420 39.65 -18.44 -28.30
C ASP A 420 40.65 -19.61 -28.14
N LEU A 421 40.60 -20.27 -26.98
CA LEU A 421 41.01 -21.66 -26.82
C LEU A 421 40.01 -22.38 -25.89
N PRO A 422 39.55 -23.59 -26.25
CA PRO A 422 38.52 -24.32 -25.52
C PRO A 422 39.07 -24.98 -24.24
N VAL A 423 38.34 -24.84 -23.14
CA VAL A 423 38.62 -25.49 -21.85
C VAL A 423 38.12 -26.95 -21.89
N PRO A 424 38.98 -27.98 -21.68
CA PRO A 424 38.61 -29.38 -21.83
C PRO A 424 38.38 -30.06 -20.47
N HIS A 425 37.16 -29.99 -19.93
CA HIS A 425 36.69 -30.91 -18.87
C HIS A 425 35.20 -30.73 -18.58
N PHE A 426 34.36 -31.30 -19.44
CA PHE A 426 33.04 -31.80 -19.06
C PHE A 426 32.84 -33.17 -19.73
N PRO A 427 32.65 -34.26 -18.98
CA PRO A 427 32.30 -35.55 -19.56
C PRO A 427 30.84 -35.47 -20.06
N GLY A 428 30.68 -35.67 -21.37
CA GLY A 428 29.38 -35.71 -22.04
C GLY A 428 28.51 -36.84 -21.52
N VAL A 429 27.26 -36.49 -21.18
CA VAL A 429 26.20 -37.42 -20.82
C VAL A 429 25.02 -37.09 -21.75
N LEU A 430 24.58 -38.13 -22.48
CA LEU A 430 23.41 -38.23 -23.37
C LEU A 430 23.61 -37.86 -24.85
N GLU A 431 24.29 -38.78 -25.52
CA GLU A 431 24.06 -39.14 -26.92
C GLU A 431 22.69 -39.86 -27.01
N VAL A 432 21.72 -39.27 -27.72
CA VAL A 432 20.45 -39.93 -28.08
C VAL A 432 20.57 -40.34 -29.55
N ASP A 433 20.65 -41.65 -29.75
CA ASP A 433 20.66 -42.30 -31.06
C ASP A 433 19.36 -42.02 -31.83
N ASN A 434 19.53 -41.48 -33.03
CA ASN A 434 18.50 -41.38 -34.06
C ASN A 434 18.77 -42.47 -35.11
N PRO A 435 17.89 -43.47 -35.30
CA PRO A 435 18.03 -44.40 -36.41
C PRO A 435 17.46 -43.80 -37.70
N SER A 436 18.35 -43.56 -38.65
CA SER A 436 18.07 -43.33 -40.06
C SER A 436 17.92 -44.64 -40.84
N LYS A 437 16.97 -44.65 -41.79
CA LYS A 437 16.81 -45.42 -43.05
C LYS A 437 15.42 -46.09 -43.14
N GLY A 438 14.66 -45.98 -44.23
CA GLY A 438 14.94 -45.37 -45.53
C GLY A 438 13.72 -45.37 -46.46
N ASN A 439 13.89 -44.64 -47.56
CA ASN A 439 13.20 -44.55 -48.84
C ASN A 439 11.99 -45.48 -49.12
N THR A 440 10.92 -44.94 -49.73
CA THR A 440 10.38 -45.39 -51.05
C THR A 440 9.37 -44.36 -51.61
N THR A 441 9.72 -43.83 -52.78
CA THR A 441 8.97 -43.48 -54.01
C THR A 441 7.48 -43.08 -54.02
N GLU A 442 7.23 -42.04 -54.83
CA GLU A 442 5.98 -41.56 -55.44
C GLU A 442 4.93 -42.64 -55.79
N ASN A 443 3.64 -42.31 -55.57
CA ASN A 443 2.64 -42.44 -56.63
C ASN A 443 1.39 -41.58 -56.39
N GLN A 444 0.98 -40.89 -57.45
CA GLN A 444 -0.30 -40.20 -57.58
C GLN A 444 -1.45 -41.21 -57.72
N SER A 445 -2.59 -40.98 -57.07
CA SER A 445 -3.90 -41.20 -57.68
C SER A 445 -5.03 -40.56 -56.88
N ALA A 446 -5.85 -39.85 -57.62
CA ALA A 446 -7.13 -39.32 -57.19
C ALA A 446 -8.09 -40.44 -56.78
N HIS A 447 -8.80 -40.26 -55.67
CA HIS A 447 -10.17 -40.72 -55.60
C HIS A 447 -11.04 -39.82 -54.74
N GLN A 448 -12.13 -39.44 -55.38
CA GLN A 448 -13.23 -38.59 -54.98
C GLN A 448 -14.34 -39.55 -54.50
N VAL A 449 -14.81 -39.43 -53.26
CA VAL A 449 -16.11 -39.98 -52.85
C VAL A 449 -16.74 -39.02 -51.84
N ASP A 450 -17.89 -38.49 -52.25
CA ASP A 450 -18.92 -37.84 -51.44
C ASP A 450 -19.28 -38.68 -50.20
N GLU A 451 -19.53 -38.03 -49.06
CA GLU A 451 -20.77 -38.35 -48.34
C GLU A 451 -21.25 -37.18 -47.48
N THR A 452 -22.38 -36.65 -47.93
CA THR A 452 -23.41 -35.85 -47.27
C THR A 452 -23.55 -36.06 -45.76
N PHE A 453 -23.43 -34.96 -45.00
CA PHE A 453 -24.01 -34.82 -43.67
C PHE A 453 -25.31 -34.01 -43.78
N ASN A 454 -26.44 -34.64 -43.46
CA ASN A 454 -27.76 -34.01 -43.35
C ASN A 454 -28.15 -34.00 -41.85
N PRO A 455 -28.68 -32.89 -41.31
CA PRO A 455 -29.00 -32.79 -39.89
C PRO A 455 -30.42 -33.29 -39.58
N GLN A 456 -30.59 -33.81 -38.36
CA GLN A 456 -31.82 -33.72 -37.59
C GLN A 456 -31.50 -33.11 -36.23
#